data_AF-A0A5D6Y340-F1
#
_entry.id   AF-A0A5D6Y340-F1
#
_cell.length_a   1.000
_cell.length_b   1.000
_cell.length_c   1.000
_cell.angle_alpha   90.00
_cell.angle_beta   90.00
_cell.angle_gamma   90.00
#
_symmetry.space_group_name_H-M   'P 1'
#
loop_
_entity.id
_entity.type
_entity.pdbx_description
1 polymer ?
#
loop_
_entity_poly.entity_id
_entity_poly.type
_entity_poly.pdbx_seq_one_letter_code
_entity_poly.pdbx_strand_id
1 'polypeptide(L)'
;MRWFDLWSWLGTWCWLDAQRHCDAALAILDADSVRFHWQLLFELALVAVRLGDRAQAVTLLQRAVAIEPRAAEAHTNLAAQLMIDGALDDALRHCEAALEIAPELPEAHFNMNVLLRRAGRQQEAIERYWGLIEAALGCSLRPTPTSCSNISQSDDAWGIKYGADYVNKLFAAVVRNAADSSSAAIDFVCLTDDASGISTQQENLRCLPLEPGWTGWWNKLQVFSPRVAAQLRHDACVYVDLDTVVVGSLAQLLGWRVPRGDVALLRTDGMANEQRHGGYNSSVMMWRREREAKAPPRFRLVYELLQDHFETVSRFIYKFDHWLEMALPRVLFLDDVFPGVVVEYRSLDEAAPTPPTGASVVCFPLQPKPHNAPAAWVQQHWQ
;
A
#
# COMPACT_ATOMS: atom_id res chain seq x y z
N MET A 1 -27.06 17.24 18.30
CA MET A 1 -26.73 16.07 17.46
C MET A 1 -25.47 15.44 18.03
N ARG A 2 -25.46 14.13 18.25
CA ARG A 2 -24.25 13.44 18.72
C ARG A 2 -23.34 13.23 17.51
N TRP A 3 -22.04 13.40 17.68
CA TRP A 3 -21.02 13.23 16.63
C TRP A 3 -21.12 11.89 15.87
N PHE A 4 -21.68 10.87 16.51
CA PHE A 4 -21.97 9.55 15.93
C PHE A 4 -23.03 9.60 14.80
N ASP A 5 -23.97 10.54 14.85
CA ASP A 5 -25.03 10.67 13.83
C ASP A 5 -24.48 11.23 12.52
N LEU A 6 -23.43 12.06 12.57
CA LEU A 6 -22.77 12.63 11.39
C LEU A 6 -22.04 11.56 10.57
N TRP A 7 -21.49 10.55 11.26
CA TRP A 7 -20.75 9.44 10.66
C TRP A 7 -21.67 8.43 9.96
N SER A 8 -22.82 8.13 10.57
CA SER A 8 -23.89 7.35 9.93
C SER A 8 -24.47 8.07 8.70
N TRP A 9 -24.47 9.40 8.73
CA TRP A 9 -24.98 10.25 7.66
C TRP A 9 -24.01 10.37 6.45
N LEU A 10 -22.70 10.44 6.69
CA LEU A 10 -21.67 10.49 5.62
C LEU A 10 -21.31 9.12 5.03
N GLY A 11 -21.60 8.03 5.75
CA GLY A 11 -21.23 6.66 5.35
C GLY A 11 -22.08 6.05 4.24
N THR A 12 -23.14 6.73 3.78
CA THR A 12 -24.12 6.14 2.87
C THR A 12 -24.49 7.10 1.74
N TRP A 13 -23.99 6.79 0.52
CA TRP A 13 -24.45 7.25 -0.81
C TRP A 13 -23.73 8.42 -1.51
N CYS A 14 -23.46 8.15 -2.81
CA CYS A 14 -23.08 8.98 -3.96
C CYS A 14 -22.07 10.13 -3.82
N TRP A 15 -21.04 10.08 -4.69
CA TRP A 15 -20.00 11.11 -4.86
C TRP A 15 -20.49 12.55 -5.01
N LEU A 16 -21.67 12.75 -5.62
CA LEU A 16 -22.27 14.07 -5.80
C LEU A 16 -22.84 14.65 -4.49
N ASP A 17 -23.24 13.78 -3.56
CA ASP A 17 -23.80 14.19 -2.27
C ASP A 17 -22.68 14.53 -1.28
N ALA A 18 -21.55 13.82 -1.32
CA ALA A 18 -20.36 14.16 -0.51
C ALA A 18 -19.87 15.61 -0.74
N GLN A 19 -19.85 16.07 -1.99
CA GLN A 19 -19.45 17.45 -2.32
C GLN A 19 -20.49 18.47 -1.85
N ARG A 20 -21.79 18.20 -2.05
CA ARG A 20 -22.88 19.04 -1.52
C ARG A 20 -22.87 19.12 0.00
N HIS A 21 -22.50 18.04 0.68
CA HIS A 21 -22.36 18.00 2.13
C HIS A 21 -21.14 18.78 2.61
N CYS A 22 -20.04 18.77 1.87
CA CYS A 22 -18.88 19.64 2.14
C CYS A 22 -19.24 21.11 1.97
N ASP A 23 -19.90 21.48 0.87
CA ASP A 23 -20.32 22.86 0.62
C ASP A 23 -21.35 23.33 1.64
N ALA A 24 -22.30 22.46 2.04
CA ALA A 24 -23.25 22.76 3.10
C ALA A 24 -22.56 22.91 4.46
N ALA A 25 -21.60 22.04 4.79
CA ALA A 25 -20.80 22.18 6.01
C ALA A 25 -20.00 23.49 6.01
N LEU A 26 -19.39 23.86 4.88
CA LEU A 26 -18.65 25.11 4.72
C LEU A 26 -19.56 26.35 4.75
N ALA A 27 -20.77 26.27 4.19
CA ALA A 27 -21.75 27.35 4.22
C ALA A 27 -22.35 27.58 5.61
N ILE A 28 -22.42 26.54 6.44
CA ILE A 28 -22.79 26.66 7.86
C ILE A 28 -21.65 27.30 8.68
N LEU A 29 -20.41 27.26 8.20
CA LEU A 29 -19.19 27.67 8.92
C LEU A 29 -18.81 29.16 8.76
N ASP A 30 -19.77 30.07 8.59
CA ASP A 30 -19.50 31.50 8.45
C ASP A 30 -18.99 32.17 9.77
N ALA A 31 -18.35 33.32 9.60
CA ALA A 31 -17.20 33.91 10.31
C ALA A 31 -17.16 34.04 11.85
N ASP A 32 -18.15 33.59 12.63
CA ASP A 32 -18.15 33.73 14.11
C ASP A 32 -18.26 32.41 14.89
N SER A 33 -18.37 31.26 14.22
CA SER A 33 -18.44 29.94 14.87
C SER A 33 -17.07 29.31 15.16
N VAL A 34 -16.02 30.14 15.29
CA VAL A 34 -14.60 29.78 15.49
C VAL A 34 -14.31 29.30 16.92
N ARG A 35 -15.11 28.37 17.43
CA ARG A 35 -14.78 27.63 18.64
C ARG A 35 -14.92 26.13 18.41
N PHE A 36 -13.82 25.57 17.91
CA PHE A 36 -13.31 24.23 18.24
C PHE A 36 -13.87 23.01 17.50
N HIS A 37 -13.58 22.88 16.21
CA HIS A 37 -13.28 21.53 15.71
C HIS A 37 -12.34 21.55 14.51
N TRP A 38 -11.04 21.65 14.77
CA TRP A 38 -10.00 21.41 13.75
C TRP A 38 -10.22 20.03 13.09
N GLN A 39 -10.79 19.06 13.81
CA GLN A 39 -11.10 17.74 13.27
C GLN A 39 -12.17 17.81 12.17
N LEU A 40 -13.15 18.73 12.25
CA LEU A 40 -14.12 18.87 11.15
C LEU A 40 -13.44 19.39 9.88
N LEU A 41 -12.55 20.38 10.02
CA LEU A 41 -11.77 20.90 8.91
C LEU A 41 -10.83 19.82 8.33
N PHE A 42 -10.23 19.01 9.20
CA PHE A 42 -9.44 17.86 8.81
C PHE A 42 -10.27 16.83 8.02
N GLU A 43 -11.42 16.42 8.52
CA GLU A 43 -12.31 15.47 7.82
C GLU A 43 -12.79 16.01 6.47
N LEU A 44 -13.17 17.30 6.40
CA LEU A 44 -13.52 17.95 5.14
C LEU A 44 -12.33 17.97 4.18
N ALA A 45 -11.11 18.19 4.67
CA ALA A 45 -9.92 18.10 3.83
C ALA A 45 -9.71 16.69 3.28
N LEU A 46 -9.92 15.65 4.09
CA LEU A 46 -9.86 14.26 3.60
C LEU A 46 -10.92 13.99 2.52
N VAL A 47 -12.11 14.59 2.63
CA VAL A 47 -13.10 14.54 1.54
C VAL A 47 -12.59 15.28 0.31
N ALA A 48 -12.08 16.50 0.45
CA ALA A 48 -11.55 17.29 -0.67
C ALA A 48 -10.40 16.57 -1.40
N VAL A 49 -9.48 15.92 -0.67
CA VAL A 49 -8.43 15.04 -1.24
C VAL A 49 -9.06 13.92 -2.06
N ARG A 50 -10.07 13.23 -1.51
CA ARG A 50 -10.79 12.17 -2.24
C ARG A 50 -11.47 12.71 -3.49
N LEU A 51 -12.02 13.93 -3.44
CA LEU A 51 -12.67 14.59 -4.58
C LEU A 51 -11.68 15.11 -5.63
N GLY A 52 -10.37 15.10 -5.35
CA GLY A 52 -9.35 15.71 -6.20
C GLY A 52 -9.29 17.24 -6.11
N ASP A 53 -10.08 17.87 -5.22
CA ASP A 53 -10.00 19.31 -4.95
C ASP A 53 -8.89 19.62 -3.95
N ARG A 54 -7.68 19.63 -4.50
CA ARG A 54 -6.46 19.76 -3.73
C ARG A 54 -6.25 21.15 -3.14
N ALA A 55 -6.65 22.19 -3.86
CA ALA A 55 -6.56 23.56 -3.39
C ALA A 55 -7.43 23.76 -2.14
N GLN A 56 -8.64 23.18 -2.16
CA GLN A 56 -9.51 23.17 -1.00
C GLN A 56 -8.92 22.34 0.14
N ALA A 57 -8.39 21.14 -0.13
CA ALA A 57 -7.76 20.30 0.88
C ALA A 57 -6.63 21.02 1.62
N VAL A 58 -5.70 21.65 0.90
CA VAL A 58 -4.59 22.42 1.48
C VAL A 58 -5.11 23.57 2.35
N THR A 59 -6.10 24.33 1.85
CA THR A 59 -6.70 25.44 2.60
C THR A 59 -7.33 24.97 3.91
N LEU A 60 -8.07 23.85 3.88
CA LEU A 60 -8.71 23.28 5.06
C LEU A 60 -7.70 22.75 6.07
N LEU A 61 -6.63 22.09 5.61
CA LEU A 61 -5.55 21.58 6.46
C LEU A 61 -4.76 22.73 7.10
N GLN A 62 -4.47 23.80 6.36
CA GLN A 62 -3.83 24.99 6.91
C GLN A 62 -4.68 25.64 8.01
N ARG A 63 -6.01 25.72 7.82
CA ARG A 63 -6.92 26.20 8.86
C ARG A 63 -6.96 25.27 10.06
N ALA A 64 -6.96 23.95 9.85
CA ALA A 64 -6.92 22.96 10.93
C ALA A 64 -5.66 23.12 11.79
N VAL A 65 -4.49 23.21 11.15
CA VAL A 65 -3.20 23.45 11.81
C VAL A 65 -3.14 24.80 12.53
N ALA A 66 -3.74 25.86 11.95
CA ALA A 66 -3.80 27.16 12.61
C ALA A 66 -4.66 27.17 13.88
N ILE A 67 -5.72 26.35 13.92
CA ILE A 67 -6.61 26.21 15.09
C ILE A 67 -5.99 25.30 16.14
N GLU A 68 -5.39 24.18 15.72
CA GLU A 68 -4.70 23.25 16.60
C GLU A 68 -3.29 22.94 16.05
N PRO A 69 -2.28 23.72 16.47
CA PRO A 69 -0.89 23.49 16.05
C PRO A 69 -0.31 22.16 16.54
N ARG A 70 -0.97 21.45 17.49
CA ARG A 70 -0.54 20.13 17.96
C ARG A 70 -1.29 18.97 17.29
N ALA A 71 -2.00 19.21 16.18
CA ALA A 71 -2.66 18.15 15.41
C ALA A 71 -1.65 17.48 14.45
N ALA A 72 -0.99 16.41 14.91
CA ALA A 72 0.04 15.71 14.12
C ALA A 72 -0.51 15.14 12.81
N GLU A 73 -1.76 14.65 12.80
CA GLU A 73 -2.43 14.11 11.61
C GLU A 73 -2.70 15.21 10.57
N ALA A 74 -3.07 16.41 11.02
CA ALA A 74 -3.29 17.55 10.13
C ALA A 74 -1.97 18.04 9.50
N HIS A 75 -0.89 18.10 10.30
CA HIS A 75 0.46 18.37 9.79
C HIS A 75 0.93 17.34 8.77
N THR A 76 0.72 16.06 9.06
CA THR A 76 1.11 14.95 8.18
C THR A 76 0.37 15.00 6.85
N ASN A 77 -0.95 15.20 6.89
CA ASN A 77 -1.76 15.31 5.67
C ASN A 77 -1.46 16.60 4.89
N LEU A 78 -1.16 17.71 5.57
CA LEU A 78 -0.71 18.94 4.91
C LEU A 78 0.63 18.73 4.21
N ALA A 79 1.57 18.05 4.85
CA ALA A 79 2.84 17.70 4.21
C ALA A 79 2.64 16.83 2.97
N ALA A 80 1.76 15.82 3.02
CA ALA A 80 1.38 15.03 1.86
C ALA A 80 0.83 15.89 0.72
N GLN A 81 -0.08 16.81 1.04
CA GLN A 81 -0.61 17.74 0.05
C GLN A 81 0.42 18.78 -0.42
N LEU A 82 1.47 19.11 0.31
CA LEU A 82 2.52 20.03 -0.16
C LEU A 82 3.58 19.32 -1.01
N MET A 83 3.86 18.05 -0.68
CA MET A 83 4.75 17.18 -1.47
C MET A 83 4.31 17.11 -2.92
N ILE A 84 3.02 16.84 -3.14
CA ILE A 84 2.48 16.68 -4.49
C ILE A 84 2.55 18.02 -5.27
N ASP A 85 2.61 19.19 -4.60
CA ASP A 85 2.70 20.52 -5.22
C ASP A 85 4.15 20.91 -5.52
N GLY A 86 5.10 20.05 -5.18
CA GLY A 86 6.53 20.34 -5.28
C GLY A 86 7.03 21.33 -4.22
N ALA A 87 6.18 21.72 -3.25
CA ALA A 87 6.55 22.58 -2.13
C ALA A 87 7.30 21.76 -1.05
N LEU A 88 8.45 21.19 -1.42
CA LEU A 88 9.16 20.19 -0.63
C LEU A 88 9.69 20.73 0.71
N ASP A 89 10.15 21.98 0.74
CA ASP A 89 10.66 22.60 1.97
C ASP A 89 9.53 22.81 3.00
N ASP A 90 8.35 23.24 2.54
CA ASP A 90 7.19 23.42 3.42
C ASP A 90 6.63 22.08 3.91
N ALA A 91 6.61 21.07 3.03
CA ALA A 91 6.27 19.71 3.38
C ALA A 91 7.22 19.13 4.44
N LEU A 92 8.53 19.36 4.31
CA LEU A 92 9.54 18.95 5.30
C LEU A 92 9.25 19.55 6.68
N ARG A 93 9.01 20.87 6.76
CA ARG A 93 8.69 21.53 8.03
C ARG A 93 7.44 20.95 8.69
N HIS A 94 6.42 20.60 7.91
CA HIS A 94 5.20 20.01 8.45
C HIS A 94 5.38 18.54 8.86
N CYS A 95 6.19 17.75 8.14
CA CYS A 95 6.58 16.42 8.59
C CYS A 95 7.42 16.47 9.88
N GLU A 96 8.35 17.41 10.01
CA GLU A 96 9.13 17.63 11.24
C GLU A 96 8.22 17.98 12.42
N ALA A 97 7.30 18.94 12.24
CA ALA A 97 6.32 19.30 13.26
C ALA A 97 5.46 18.10 13.68
N ALA A 98 4.95 17.30 12.74
CA ALA A 98 4.19 16.10 13.04
C ALA A 98 4.98 15.10 13.89
N LEU A 99 6.27 14.91 13.58
CA LEU A 99 7.15 13.98 14.31
C LEU A 99 7.64 14.54 15.65
N GLU A 100 7.72 15.85 15.83
CA GLU A 100 7.94 16.47 17.14
C GLU A 100 6.74 16.26 18.07
N ILE A 101 5.53 16.34 17.52
CA ILE A 101 4.27 16.17 18.28
C ILE A 101 4.02 14.68 18.58
N ALA A 102 4.17 13.83 17.57
CA ALA A 102 3.91 12.39 17.62
C ALA A 102 5.10 11.63 17.00
N PRO A 103 6.17 11.37 17.77
CA PRO A 103 7.39 10.73 17.27
C PRO A 103 7.20 9.32 16.71
N GLU A 104 6.11 8.64 17.07
CA GLU A 104 5.79 7.30 16.61
C GLU A 104 4.76 7.28 15.48
N LEU A 105 4.36 8.42 14.90
CA LEU A 105 3.34 8.49 13.85
C LEU A 105 3.86 7.89 12.52
N PRO A 106 3.41 6.69 12.09
CA PRO A 106 3.98 6.02 10.92
C PRO A 106 3.81 6.79 9.61
N GLU A 107 2.66 7.46 9.42
CA GLU A 107 2.38 8.28 8.24
C GLU A 107 3.38 9.43 8.10
N ALA A 108 3.74 10.08 9.21
CA ALA A 108 4.69 11.18 9.20
C ALA A 108 6.12 10.71 8.86
N HIS A 109 6.52 9.53 9.37
CA HIS A 109 7.78 8.90 8.96
C HIS A 109 7.78 8.53 7.48
N PHE A 110 6.68 7.98 6.97
CA PHE A 110 6.55 7.70 5.54
C PHE A 110 6.74 8.96 4.68
N ASN A 111 5.99 10.02 4.97
CA ASN A 111 6.06 11.29 4.23
C ASN A 111 7.48 11.90 4.30
N MET A 112 8.12 11.87 5.47
CA MET A 112 9.51 12.32 5.63
C MET A 112 10.49 11.52 4.75
N ASN A 113 10.32 10.20 4.67
CA ASN A 113 11.18 9.37 3.84
C ASN A 113 10.95 9.63 2.35
N VAL A 114 9.70 9.84 1.91
CA VAL A 114 9.40 10.28 0.54
C VAL A 114 10.10 11.61 0.24
N LEU A 115 10.04 12.58 1.15
CA LEU A 115 10.70 13.88 1.00
C LEU A 115 12.23 13.78 0.87
N LEU A 116 12.88 13.00 1.73
CA LEU A 116 14.32 12.77 1.67
C LEU A 116 14.73 12.16 0.33
N ARG A 117 13.95 11.20 -0.19
CA ARG A 117 14.18 10.62 -1.52
C ARG A 117 14.02 11.64 -2.64
N ARG A 118 12.99 12.48 -2.59
CA ARG A 118 12.78 13.58 -3.55
C ARG A 118 13.94 14.57 -3.57
N ALA A 119 14.56 14.77 -2.42
CA ALA A 119 15.77 15.58 -2.29
C ALA A 119 17.07 14.83 -2.69
N GLY A 120 16.99 13.60 -3.21
CA GLY A 120 18.14 12.76 -3.57
C GLY A 120 18.90 12.18 -2.36
N ARG A 121 18.36 12.32 -1.14
CA ARG A 121 18.96 11.91 0.14
C ARG A 121 18.51 10.50 0.54
N GLN A 122 18.58 9.55 -0.40
CA GLN A 122 18.11 8.16 -0.22
C GLN A 122 18.77 7.46 0.99
N GLN A 123 20.09 7.62 1.16
CA GLN A 123 20.79 6.98 2.26
C GLN A 123 20.26 7.47 3.61
N GLU A 124 19.94 8.75 3.72
CA GLU A 124 19.42 9.33 4.96
C GLU A 124 18.02 8.81 5.30
N ALA A 125 17.16 8.59 4.30
CA ALA A 125 15.86 7.95 4.48
C ALA A 125 16.02 6.53 5.07
N ILE A 126 16.92 5.73 4.50
CA ILE A 126 17.23 4.39 4.97
C ILE A 126 17.76 4.41 6.41
N GLU A 127 18.73 5.30 6.70
CA GLU A 127 19.31 5.43 8.04
C GLU A 127 18.27 5.87 9.07
N ARG A 128 17.34 6.76 8.71
CA ARG A 128 16.28 7.22 9.60
C ARG A 128 15.34 6.07 9.98
N TYR A 129 14.85 5.30 9.00
CA TYR A 129 13.98 4.16 9.27
C TYR A 129 14.64 3.12 10.16
N TRP A 130 15.89 2.76 9.87
CA TRP A 130 16.65 1.84 10.70
C TRP A 130 16.88 2.42 12.10
N GLY A 131 17.23 3.70 12.23
CA GLY A 131 17.42 4.34 13.52
C GLY A 131 16.16 4.30 14.41
N LEU A 132 14.96 4.43 13.85
CA LEU A 132 13.70 4.32 14.60
C LEU A 132 13.47 2.90 15.11
N ILE A 133 13.65 1.91 14.24
CA ILE A 133 13.50 0.50 14.60
C ILE A 133 14.54 0.11 15.66
N GLU A 134 15.80 0.49 15.47
CA GLU A 134 16.89 0.21 16.41
C GLU A 134 16.71 0.92 17.74
N ALA A 135 16.24 2.17 17.75
CA ALA A 135 15.92 2.89 18.98
C ALA A 135 14.78 2.24 19.75
N ALA A 136 13.74 1.78 19.05
CA ALA A 136 12.61 1.09 19.66
C ALA A 136 12.99 -0.32 20.18
N LEU A 137 13.95 -1.00 19.53
CA LEU A 137 14.40 -2.34 19.91
C LEU A 137 15.60 -2.34 20.87
N GLY A 138 16.34 -1.24 20.96
CA GLY A 138 17.56 -1.14 21.75
C GLY A 138 18.74 -1.95 21.21
N CYS A 139 18.72 -2.34 19.92
CA CYS A 139 19.78 -3.14 19.30
C CYS A 139 20.04 -2.72 17.83
N SER A 140 21.27 -2.93 17.34
CA SER A 140 21.65 -2.66 15.95
C SER A 140 21.37 -3.88 15.08
N LEU A 141 20.57 -3.72 14.03
CA LEU A 141 20.08 -4.84 13.21
C LEU A 141 20.40 -4.68 11.71
N ARG A 142 21.27 -3.74 11.33
CA ARG A 142 21.50 -3.39 9.92
C ARG A 142 22.18 -4.50 9.11
N PRO A 143 21.75 -4.76 7.87
CA PRO A 143 22.58 -5.43 6.89
C PRO A 143 23.74 -4.52 6.46
N THR A 144 24.91 -5.09 6.13
CA THR A 144 26.09 -4.31 5.68
C THR A 144 25.75 -3.44 4.46
N PRO A 145 26.02 -2.11 4.49
CA PRO A 145 25.70 -1.21 3.39
C PRO A 145 26.52 -1.52 2.13
N THR A 146 25.86 -1.53 0.97
CA THR A 146 26.53 -1.34 -0.33
C THR A 146 25.66 -0.41 -1.15
N SER A 147 26.25 0.71 -1.60
CA SER A 147 25.66 1.78 -2.41
C SER A 147 24.44 1.37 -3.24
N CYS A 148 23.27 1.90 -2.90
CA CYS A 148 22.09 1.85 -3.76
C CYS A 148 22.02 3.15 -4.55
N SER A 149 22.08 3.03 -5.87
CA SER A 149 21.83 4.12 -6.80
C SER A 149 20.35 4.23 -7.13
N ASN A 150 19.83 5.44 -6.94
CA ASN A 150 18.65 6.05 -7.55
C ASN A 150 17.40 5.17 -7.75
N ILE A 151 16.44 5.34 -6.85
CA ILE A 151 15.06 4.87 -6.95
C ILE A 151 14.18 6.13 -7.03
N SER A 152 13.24 6.22 -7.98
CA SER A 152 12.36 7.39 -8.22
C SER A 152 10.97 7.32 -7.55
N GLN A 153 10.26 8.45 -7.54
CA GLN A 153 9.05 8.90 -6.80
C GLN A 153 7.78 7.99 -6.93
N SER A 154 6.80 7.97 -5.99
CA SER A 154 5.74 9.00 -5.81
C SER A 154 4.91 8.92 -4.48
N ASP A 155 3.92 9.83 -4.35
CA ASP A 155 3.22 10.37 -3.14
C ASP A 155 2.03 9.54 -2.60
N ASP A 156 1.02 10.18 -1.97
CA ASP A 156 0.04 9.67 -0.99
C ASP A 156 -1.45 9.90 -1.29
N ALA A 157 -2.28 8.88 -1.01
CA ALA A 157 -3.64 8.90 -0.40
C ALA A 157 -4.56 7.79 -0.96
N TRP A 158 -5.24 7.08 -0.06
CA TRP A 158 -5.87 5.77 -0.27
C TRP A 158 -7.36 5.82 -0.67
N GLY A 159 -7.80 4.80 -1.43
CA GLY A 159 -9.16 4.61 -1.91
C GLY A 159 -9.97 3.52 -1.19
N ILE A 160 -11.21 3.30 -1.68
CA ILE A 160 -12.28 2.51 -1.05
C ILE A 160 -11.94 1.01 -0.92
N LYS A 161 -12.37 0.44 0.21
CA LYS A 161 -12.22 -0.95 0.68
C LYS A 161 -12.83 -1.97 -0.29
N TYR A 162 -12.05 -3.01 -0.62
CA TYR A 162 -12.47 -4.15 -1.43
C TYR A 162 -13.42 -5.07 -0.67
N GLY A 163 -14.25 -5.81 -1.41
CA GLY A 163 -15.15 -6.83 -0.88
C GLY A 163 -14.84 -8.23 -1.41
N ALA A 164 -15.57 -9.23 -0.90
CA ALA A 164 -15.37 -10.64 -1.22
C ALA A 164 -15.44 -10.99 -2.72
N ASP A 165 -16.15 -10.19 -3.52
CA ASP A 165 -16.22 -10.35 -4.98
C ASP A 165 -14.83 -10.32 -5.64
N TYR A 166 -13.94 -9.42 -5.20
CA TYR A 166 -12.57 -9.35 -5.72
C TYR A 166 -11.76 -10.59 -5.39
N VAL A 167 -11.90 -11.08 -4.15
CA VAL A 167 -11.21 -12.29 -3.71
C VAL A 167 -11.66 -13.48 -4.55
N ASN A 168 -12.96 -13.65 -4.74
CA ASN A 168 -13.53 -14.73 -5.54
C ASN A 168 -13.07 -14.66 -7.00
N LYS A 169 -13.07 -13.46 -7.61
CA LYS A 169 -12.63 -13.24 -8.99
C LYS A 169 -11.14 -13.51 -9.19
N LEU A 170 -10.29 -12.95 -8.33
CA LEU A 170 -8.84 -13.20 -8.39
C LEU A 170 -8.54 -14.69 -8.20
N PHE A 171 -9.18 -15.32 -7.21
CA PHE A 171 -9.04 -16.76 -6.97
C PHE A 171 -9.44 -17.57 -8.21
N ALA A 172 -10.61 -17.30 -8.80
CA ALA A 172 -11.06 -17.99 -10.01
C ALA A 172 -10.09 -17.78 -11.19
N ALA A 173 -9.62 -16.54 -11.39
CA ALA A 173 -8.68 -16.22 -12.45
C ALA A 173 -7.33 -16.94 -12.27
N VAL A 174 -6.79 -17.02 -11.05
CA VAL A 174 -5.57 -17.77 -10.76
C VAL A 174 -5.77 -19.27 -11.00
N VAL A 175 -6.85 -19.86 -10.49
CA VAL A 175 -7.14 -21.30 -10.69
C VAL A 175 -7.23 -21.64 -12.18
N ARG A 176 -7.97 -20.83 -12.97
CA ARG A 176 -8.08 -21.02 -14.43
C ARG A 176 -6.73 -21.00 -15.13
N ASN A 177 -5.84 -20.07 -14.77
CA ASN A 177 -4.56 -19.85 -15.45
C ASN A 177 -3.38 -20.64 -14.85
N ALA A 178 -3.58 -21.31 -13.72
CA ALA A 178 -2.62 -22.21 -13.10
C ALA A 178 -2.80 -23.68 -13.55
N ALA A 179 -3.92 -24.04 -14.20
CA ALA A 179 -4.26 -25.41 -14.55
C ALA A 179 -3.21 -26.13 -15.44
N ASP A 180 -2.51 -25.38 -16.30
CA ASP A 180 -1.46 -25.93 -17.18
C ASP A 180 -0.07 -25.95 -16.53
N SER A 181 0.08 -25.40 -15.33
CA SER A 181 1.34 -25.43 -14.60
C SER A 181 1.51 -26.81 -13.97
N SER A 182 2.58 -27.52 -14.33
CA SER A 182 2.91 -28.86 -13.84
C SER A 182 3.36 -28.89 -12.36
N SER A 183 2.81 -28.02 -11.52
CA SER A 183 3.27 -27.69 -10.17
C SER A 183 2.19 -27.92 -9.12
N ALA A 184 2.65 -28.31 -7.92
CA ALA A 184 1.94 -28.72 -6.71
C ALA A 184 0.64 -27.98 -6.35
N ALA A 185 -0.18 -28.61 -5.49
CA ALA A 185 -1.36 -28.01 -4.87
C ALA A 185 -1.05 -26.59 -4.34
N ILE A 186 -1.77 -25.60 -4.88
CA ILE A 186 -1.70 -24.19 -4.45
C ILE A 186 -2.75 -23.97 -3.37
N ASP A 187 -2.29 -23.73 -2.14
CA ASP A 187 -3.15 -23.26 -1.06
C ASP A 187 -3.29 -21.74 -1.13
N PHE A 188 -4.52 -21.27 -1.29
CA PHE A 188 -4.88 -19.86 -1.26
C PHE A 188 -5.20 -19.44 0.16
N VAL A 189 -4.61 -18.32 0.58
CA VAL A 189 -4.78 -17.74 1.90
C VAL A 189 -5.26 -16.30 1.74
N CYS A 190 -6.44 -16.01 2.27
CA CYS A 190 -6.99 -14.67 2.32
C CYS A 190 -6.97 -14.16 3.76
N LEU A 191 -6.35 -13.00 4.01
CA LEU A 191 -6.32 -12.39 5.34
C LEU A 191 -7.49 -11.40 5.46
N THR A 192 -8.39 -11.60 6.43
CA THR A 192 -9.59 -10.77 6.56
C THR A 192 -10.21 -10.77 7.94
N ASP A 193 -10.81 -9.65 8.35
CA ASP A 193 -11.71 -9.56 9.50
C ASP A 193 -13.15 -9.98 9.19
N ASP A 194 -13.51 -10.09 7.90
CA ASP A 194 -14.85 -10.45 7.43
C ASP A 194 -14.78 -11.45 6.27
N ALA A 195 -15.05 -12.72 6.53
CA ALA A 195 -15.06 -13.76 5.49
C ALA A 195 -16.41 -13.85 4.72
N SER A 196 -17.38 -12.99 5.03
CA SER A 196 -18.71 -13.08 4.41
C SER A 196 -18.64 -12.89 2.89
N GLY A 197 -19.36 -13.74 2.16
CA GLY A 197 -19.39 -13.72 0.69
C GLY A 197 -18.17 -14.33 -0.01
N ILE A 198 -17.13 -14.77 0.71
CA ILE A 198 -16.05 -15.55 0.11
C ILE A 198 -16.51 -16.98 -0.12
N SER A 199 -16.23 -17.50 -1.32
CA SER A 199 -16.54 -18.87 -1.71
C SER A 199 -15.57 -19.88 -1.07
N THR A 200 -15.61 -20.00 0.25
CA THR A 200 -14.77 -20.95 1.03
C THR A 200 -15.19 -22.42 0.86
N GLN A 201 -16.11 -22.72 -0.06
CA GLN A 201 -16.51 -24.09 -0.40
C GLN A 201 -15.43 -24.83 -1.19
N GLN A 202 -14.39 -24.14 -1.66
CA GLN A 202 -13.25 -24.75 -2.33
C GLN A 202 -12.17 -25.12 -1.32
N GLU A 203 -11.73 -26.38 -1.32
CA GLU A 203 -10.83 -26.95 -0.29
C GLU A 203 -9.49 -26.21 -0.16
N ASN A 204 -9.05 -25.55 -1.23
CA ASN A 204 -7.77 -24.86 -1.28
C ASN A 204 -7.85 -23.36 -0.94
N LEU A 205 -9.03 -22.77 -0.70
CA LEU A 205 -9.17 -21.36 -0.26
C LEU A 205 -9.48 -21.26 1.23
N ARG A 206 -8.55 -20.67 1.99
CA ARG A 206 -8.68 -20.49 3.44
C ARG A 206 -8.67 -19.00 3.79
N CYS A 207 -9.62 -18.58 4.61
CA CYS A 207 -9.60 -17.26 5.23
C CYS A 207 -8.92 -17.34 6.61
N LEU A 208 -7.91 -16.50 6.84
CA LEU A 208 -7.30 -16.32 8.16
C LEU A 208 -7.71 -14.96 8.73
N PRO A 209 -8.04 -14.89 10.03
CA PRO A 209 -8.35 -13.63 10.69
C PRO A 209 -7.14 -12.69 10.72
N LEU A 210 -7.40 -11.39 10.64
CA LEU A 210 -6.40 -10.36 10.92
C LEU A 210 -5.96 -10.37 12.40
N GLU A 211 -4.79 -9.79 12.66
CA GLU A 211 -4.34 -9.48 14.02
C GLU A 211 -5.25 -8.43 14.70
N PRO A 212 -5.39 -8.44 16.03
CA PRO A 212 -6.17 -7.45 16.76
C PRO A 212 -5.76 -6.01 16.40
N GLY A 213 -6.74 -5.12 16.23
CA GLY A 213 -6.52 -3.71 15.87
C GLY A 213 -6.46 -3.43 14.37
N TRP A 214 -6.44 -4.46 13.52
CA TRP A 214 -6.49 -4.33 12.07
C TRP A 214 -7.89 -4.65 11.54
N THR A 215 -8.36 -3.88 10.56
CA THR A 215 -9.67 -4.11 9.92
C THR A 215 -9.57 -4.10 8.40
N GLY A 216 -10.46 -4.84 7.73
CA GLY A 216 -10.45 -5.05 6.28
C GLY A 216 -9.55 -6.17 5.80
N TRP A 217 -8.86 -5.90 4.69
CA TRP A 217 -8.17 -6.93 3.90
C TRP A 217 -6.67 -6.63 3.70
N TRP A 218 -6.13 -5.63 4.41
CA TRP A 218 -4.87 -5.00 4.04
C TRP A 218 -3.94 -4.83 5.23
N ASN A 219 -2.97 -5.73 5.32
CA ASN A 219 -1.63 -5.38 5.74
C ASN A 219 -0.66 -6.45 5.22
N LYS A 220 0.08 -6.15 4.14
CA LYS A 220 1.10 -7.04 3.56
C LYS A 220 2.09 -7.51 4.62
N LEU A 221 2.38 -6.65 5.59
CA LEU A 221 3.23 -6.96 6.73
C LEU A 221 2.71 -8.15 7.53
N GLN A 222 1.38 -8.33 7.67
CA GLN A 222 0.80 -9.41 8.46
C GLN A 222 1.13 -10.81 7.92
N VAL A 223 1.52 -10.97 6.64
CA VAL A 223 2.05 -12.27 6.17
C VAL A 223 3.34 -12.67 6.91
N PHE A 224 4.01 -11.70 7.53
CA PHE A 224 5.18 -11.86 8.38
C PHE A 224 4.86 -11.79 9.88
N SER A 225 3.58 -11.71 10.30
CA SER A 225 3.26 -11.89 11.72
C SER A 225 3.54 -13.34 12.13
N PRO A 226 4.02 -13.60 13.36
CA PRO A 226 4.25 -14.96 13.85
C PRO A 226 3.02 -15.87 13.73
N ARG A 227 1.83 -15.32 14.01
CA ARG A 227 0.56 -16.06 13.97
C ARG A 227 0.15 -16.44 12.55
N VAL A 228 0.26 -15.53 11.60
CA VAL A 228 -0.09 -15.80 10.19
C VAL A 228 0.95 -16.73 9.58
N ALA A 229 2.24 -16.43 9.77
CA ALA A 229 3.32 -17.24 9.23
C ALA A 229 3.26 -18.69 9.75
N ALA A 230 2.91 -18.92 11.01
CA ALA A 230 2.72 -20.27 11.55
C ALA A 230 1.60 -21.09 10.85
N GLN A 231 0.64 -20.42 10.23
CA GLN A 231 -0.51 -21.06 9.54
C GLN A 231 -0.30 -21.25 8.03
N LEU A 232 0.77 -20.67 7.47
CA LEU A 232 1.21 -20.93 6.10
C LEU A 232 1.84 -22.32 6.01
N ARG A 233 1.36 -23.12 5.05
CA ARG A 233 1.75 -24.55 4.89
C ARG A 233 2.92 -24.76 3.94
N HIS A 234 3.20 -23.77 3.11
CA HIS A 234 4.24 -23.83 2.09
C HIS A 234 5.42 -22.93 2.45
N ASP A 235 6.60 -23.30 1.96
CA ASP A 235 7.82 -22.51 2.11
C ASP A 235 7.91 -21.42 1.06
N ALA A 236 7.41 -21.67 -0.16
CA ALA A 236 7.33 -20.67 -1.22
C ALA A 236 5.98 -19.95 -1.12
N CYS A 237 6.03 -18.63 -1.14
CA CYS A 237 4.84 -17.79 -1.01
C CYS A 237 4.81 -16.78 -2.17
N VAL A 238 3.61 -16.58 -2.72
CA VAL A 238 3.30 -15.52 -3.67
C VAL A 238 2.18 -14.68 -3.07
N TYR A 239 2.46 -13.41 -2.87
CA TYR A 239 1.48 -12.41 -2.49
C TYR A 239 1.05 -11.64 -3.74
N VAL A 240 -0.25 -11.39 -3.87
CA VAL A 240 -0.85 -10.66 -4.98
C VAL A 240 -1.93 -9.74 -4.42
N ASP A 241 -1.85 -8.44 -4.75
CA ASP A 241 -2.90 -7.48 -4.40
C ASP A 241 -4.20 -7.73 -5.18
N LEU A 242 -5.35 -7.36 -4.58
CA LEU A 242 -6.66 -7.53 -5.20
C LEU A 242 -6.89 -6.69 -6.47
N ASP A 243 -6.04 -5.69 -6.72
CA ASP A 243 -6.00 -4.87 -7.95
C ASP A 243 -5.28 -5.56 -9.11
N THR A 244 -5.44 -6.86 -9.26
CA THR A 244 -4.71 -7.63 -10.27
C THR A 244 -5.66 -8.39 -11.17
N VAL A 245 -5.35 -8.41 -12.48
CA VAL A 245 -6.05 -9.23 -13.46
C VAL A 245 -5.08 -10.24 -14.05
N VAL A 246 -5.44 -11.52 -13.96
CA VAL A 246 -4.66 -12.62 -14.54
C VAL A 246 -5.13 -12.85 -15.98
N VAL A 247 -4.26 -12.57 -16.94
CA VAL A 247 -4.58 -12.56 -18.38
C VAL A 247 -3.96 -13.72 -19.17
N GLY A 248 -3.01 -14.44 -18.56
CA GLY A 248 -2.28 -15.52 -19.22
C GLY A 248 -1.73 -16.56 -18.24
N SER A 249 -0.99 -17.54 -18.78
CA SER A 249 -0.48 -18.68 -18.00
C SER A 249 0.42 -18.27 -16.84
N LEU A 250 0.18 -18.81 -15.65
CA LEU A 250 1.00 -18.57 -14.46
C LEU A 250 2.15 -19.56 -14.30
N ALA A 251 2.38 -20.46 -15.27
CA ALA A 251 3.36 -21.53 -15.16
C ALA A 251 4.79 -21.03 -14.90
N GLN A 252 5.20 -19.94 -15.54
CA GLN A 252 6.52 -19.36 -15.34
C GLN A 252 6.69 -18.78 -13.93
N LEU A 253 5.67 -18.08 -13.41
CA LEU A 253 5.69 -17.49 -12.06
C LEU A 253 5.67 -18.58 -10.99
N LEU A 254 4.71 -19.51 -11.08
CA LEU A 254 4.53 -20.57 -10.07
C LEU A 254 5.64 -21.64 -10.12
N GLY A 255 6.24 -21.86 -11.29
CA GLY A 255 7.37 -22.76 -11.47
C GLY A 255 8.71 -22.15 -11.06
N TRP A 256 8.79 -20.82 -10.91
CA TRP A 256 10.04 -20.17 -10.56
C TRP A 256 10.37 -20.37 -9.08
N ARG A 257 11.62 -20.74 -8.85
CA ARG A 257 12.19 -20.83 -7.52
C ARG A 257 12.98 -19.57 -7.26
N VAL A 258 12.40 -18.66 -6.48
CA VAL A 258 13.11 -17.50 -5.93
C VAL A 258 14.45 -17.99 -5.37
N PRO A 259 15.58 -17.35 -5.74
CA PRO A 259 16.87 -17.64 -5.15
C PRO A 259 16.78 -17.70 -3.63
N ARG A 260 17.53 -18.62 -3.05
CA ARG A 260 17.48 -18.89 -1.61
C ARG A 260 17.79 -17.62 -0.83
N GLY A 261 16.90 -17.26 0.09
CA GLY A 261 17.11 -16.12 0.96
C GLY A 261 16.82 -14.75 0.36
N ASP A 262 16.25 -14.69 -0.84
CA ASP A 262 15.83 -13.46 -1.48
C ASP A 262 14.31 -13.34 -1.52
N VAL A 263 13.86 -12.12 -1.81
CA VAL A 263 12.49 -11.79 -2.17
C VAL A 263 12.52 -11.12 -3.54
N ALA A 264 11.52 -11.42 -4.36
CA ALA A 264 11.23 -10.68 -5.57
C ALA A 264 10.02 -9.79 -5.36
N LEU A 265 10.15 -8.52 -5.71
CA LEU A 265 9.10 -7.51 -5.59
C LEU A 265 8.68 -7.04 -6.98
N LEU A 266 7.41 -6.70 -7.13
CA LEU A 266 6.99 -5.82 -8.20
C LEU A 266 7.69 -4.48 -7.99
N ARG A 267 8.34 -3.97 -9.03
CA ARG A 267 8.99 -2.66 -8.94
C ARG A 267 7.90 -1.60 -8.77
N THR A 268 8.00 -0.82 -7.71
CA THR A 268 7.12 0.35 -7.56
C THR A 268 7.71 1.55 -8.32
N ASP A 269 9.02 1.77 -8.20
CA ASP A 269 9.75 2.87 -8.83
C ASP A 269 9.98 2.72 -10.35
N GLY A 270 8.92 2.85 -11.14
CA GLY A 270 9.05 2.82 -12.60
C GLY A 270 7.76 2.57 -13.36
N MET A 271 6.69 2.23 -12.63
CA MET A 271 5.37 2.15 -13.22
C MET A 271 4.92 3.53 -13.70
N ALA A 272 4.59 3.63 -14.99
CA ALA A 272 4.08 4.86 -15.59
C ALA A 272 2.81 5.35 -14.90
N ASN A 273 2.05 4.48 -14.24
CA ASN A 273 0.91 4.89 -13.45
C ASN A 273 1.28 5.49 -12.09
N GLU A 274 2.30 4.96 -11.41
CA GLU A 274 2.75 5.55 -10.13
C GLU A 274 3.19 7.01 -10.29
N GLN A 275 3.68 7.38 -11.47
CA GLN A 275 4.09 8.73 -11.79
C GLN A 275 2.91 9.69 -12.09
N ARG A 276 1.66 9.20 -12.09
CA ARG A 276 0.47 10.00 -12.40
C ARG A 276 -0.26 10.44 -11.13
N HIS A 277 -0.98 11.54 -11.25
CA HIS A 277 -1.90 11.98 -10.22
C HIS A 277 -2.95 10.89 -9.95
N GLY A 278 -2.97 10.35 -8.72
CA GLY A 278 -3.90 9.28 -8.33
C GLY A 278 -3.47 7.86 -8.69
N GLY A 279 -2.26 7.63 -9.22
CA GLY A 279 -1.76 6.29 -9.49
C GLY A 279 -0.94 5.74 -8.32
N TYR A 280 -1.47 4.72 -7.66
CA TYR A 280 -0.77 3.95 -6.63
C TYR A 280 -0.83 2.49 -7.01
N ASN A 281 0.22 1.74 -6.72
CA ASN A 281 0.39 0.45 -7.33
C ASN A 281 -0.13 -0.70 -6.47
N SER A 282 -0.56 -1.72 -7.19
CA SER A 282 -0.59 -3.08 -6.69
C SER A 282 0.82 -3.54 -6.31
N SER A 283 0.91 -4.69 -5.67
CA SER A 283 2.14 -5.38 -5.39
C SER A 283 1.97 -6.84 -5.73
N VAL A 284 3.06 -7.39 -6.22
CA VAL A 284 3.29 -8.81 -6.26
C VAL A 284 4.58 -9.03 -5.51
N MET A 285 4.57 -9.96 -4.56
CA MET A 285 5.78 -10.36 -3.86
C MET A 285 5.94 -11.86 -3.94
N MET A 286 7.18 -12.32 -4.11
CA MET A 286 7.51 -13.74 -4.10
C MET A 286 8.70 -13.96 -3.17
N TRP A 287 8.55 -14.85 -2.20
CA TRP A 287 9.64 -15.15 -1.25
C TRP A 287 9.62 -16.60 -0.79
N ARG A 288 10.67 -16.97 -0.04
CA ARG A 288 10.78 -18.28 0.62
C ARG A 288 11.05 -18.16 2.11
N ARG A 289 10.37 -19.00 2.91
CA ARG A 289 10.56 -19.15 4.35
C ARG A 289 11.71 -20.15 4.59
N GLU A 290 12.94 -19.69 4.78
CA GLU A 290 14.08 -20.60 5.00
C GLU A 290 14.35 -20.89 6.49
N ARG A 291 14.81 -22.12 6.81
CA ARG A 291 15.18 -22.59 8.16
C ARG A 291 16.63 -23.07 8.35
N GLU A 292 17.53 -23.03 7.36
CA GLU A 292 18.90 -23.59 7.50
C GLU A 292 20.07 -22.60 7.32
N ALA A 293 21.21 -22.90 7.96
CA ALA A 293 22.13 -21.96 8.61
C ALA A 293 23.51 -21.79 7.95
N LYS A 294 23.59 -21.40 6.67
CA LYS A 294 24.88 -21.00 6.07
C LYS A 294 24.82 -19.57 5.56
N ALA A 295 25.13 -18.66 6.48
CA ALA A 295 25.02 -17.19 6.43
C ALA A 295 23.57 -16.68 6.28
N PRO A 296 23.13 -15.67 7.04
CA PRO A 296 21.80 -15.10 6.87
C PRO A 296 21.77 -14.26 5.59
N PRO A 297 21.00 -14.65 4.56
CA PRO A 297 20.78 -13.79 3.41
C PRO A 297 20.02 -12.52 3.84
N ARG A 298 20.18 -11.42 3.10
CA ARG A 298 19.71 -10.08 3.52
C ARG A 298 18.21 -10.06 3.86
N PHE A 299 17.38 -10.73 3.06
CA PHE A 299 15.95 -10.82 3.33
C PHE A 299 15.63 -11.73 4.51
N ARG A 300 16.44 -12.75 4.82
CA ARG A 300 16.25 -13.55 6.04
C ARG A 300 16.39 -12.69 7.30
N LEU A 301 17.37 -11.79 7.34
CA LEU A 301 17.53 -10.87 8.47
C LEU A 301 16.27 -9.98 8.63
N VAL A 302 15.76 -9.45 7.53
CA VAL A 302 14.53 -8.64 7.52
C VAL A 302 13.32 -9.49 7.91
N TYR A 303 13.23 -10.72 7.41
CA TYR A 303 12.16 -11.67 7.74
C TYR A 303 12.16 -12.04 9.22
N GLU A 304 13.32 -12.41 9.79
CA GLU A 304 13.48 -12.74 11.21
C GLU A 304 13.17 -11.52 12.08
N LEU A 305 13.65 -10.33 11.71
CA LEU A 305 13.29 -9.07 12.38
C LEU A 305 11.76 -8.86 12.41
N LEU A 306 11.10 -9.05 11.26
CA LEU A 306 9.64 -8.91 11.17
C LEU A 306 8.90 -9.95 12.00
N GLN A 307 9.40 -11.18 12.09
CA GLN A 307 8.80 -12.22 12.92
C GLN A 307 9.01 -11.92 14.41
N ASP A 308 10.25 -11.67 14.83
CA ASP A 308 10.63 -11.56 16.23
C ASP A 308 10.17 -10.24 16.86
N HIS A 309 9.99 -9.19 16.03
CA HIS A 309 9.67 -7.84 16.48
C HIS A 309 8.48 -7.22 15.75
N PHE A 310 7.56 -8.04 15.24
CA PHE A 310 6.39 -7.60 14.46
C PHE A 310 5.66 -6.40 15.08
N GLU A 311 5.33 -6.48 16.36
CA GLU A 311 4.53 -5.44 17.05
C GLU A 311 5.26 -4.10 17.06
N THR A 312 6.57 -4.09 17.30
CA THR A 312 7.37 -2.87 17.33
C THR A 312 7.59 -2.32 15.93
N VAL A 313 8.01 -3.18 15.00
CA VAL A 313 8.36 -2.79 13.64
C VAL A 313 7.13 -2.29 12.86
N SER A 314 5.98 -2.93 13.05
CA SER A 314 4.72 -2.54 12.40
C SER A 314 4.22 -1.14 12.74
N ARG A 315 4.62 -0.57 13.90
CA ARG A 315 4.28 0.81 14.28
C ARG A 315 4.92 1.86 13.40
N PHE A 316 6.00 1.53 12.70
CA PHE A 316 6.75 2.47 11.88
C PHE A 316 6.58 2.23 10.38
N ILE A 317 5.84 1.18 9.98
CA ILE A 317 5.68 0.79 8.57
C ILE A 317 4.28 1.13 8.08
N TYR A 318 4.19 2.18 7.27
CA TYR A 318 2.94 2.58 6.61
C TYR A 318 2.79 1.99 5.19
N LYS A 319 3.86 1.95 4.39
CA LYS A 319 3.89 1.30 3.07
C LYS A 319 4.96 0.22 3.04
N PHE A 320 4.53 -1.04 3.09
CA PHE A 320 5.43 -2.16 3.29
C PHE A 320 6.34 -2.46 2.10
N ASP A 321 5.83 -2.41 0.87
CA ASP A 321 6.65 -2.65 -0.33
C ASP A 321 7.76 -1.60 -0.44
N HIS A 322 7.39 -0.34 -0.20
CA HIS A 322 8.33 0.77 -0.15
C HIS A 322 9.39 0.56 0.94
N TRP A 323 8.96 0.14 2.13
CA TRP A 323 9.88 -0.19 3.22
C TRP A 323 10.82 -1.35 2.87
N LEU A 324 10.33 -2.38 2.19
CA LEU A 324 11.17 -3.50 1.75
C LEU A 324 12.21 -3.07 0.71
N GLU A 325 11.83 -2.25 -0.28
CA GLU A 325 12.79 -1.70 -1.25
C GLU A 325 13.92 -0.91 -0.56
N MET A 326 13.58 -0.14 0.47
CA MET A 326 14.58 0.58 1.28
C MET A 326 15.42 -0.35 2.17
N ALA A 327 14.79 -1.36 2.76
CA ALA A 327 15.46 -2.31 3.64
C ALA A 327 16.37 -3.29 2.87
N LEU A 328 16.12 -3.48 1.56
CA LEU A 328 16.77 -4.49 0.73
C LEU A 328 17.54 -3.86 -0.43
N PRO A 329 18.83 -3.52 -0.22
CA PRO A 329 19.63 -2.79 -1.21
C PRO A 329 19.86 -3.47 -2.58
N ARG A 330 19.51 -4.75 -2.72
CA ARG A 330 19.61 -5.54 -3.97
C ARG A 330 18.42 -6.47 -4.11
N VAL A 331 17.23 -5.95 -3.90
CA VAL A 331 16.01 -6.74 -4.11
C VAL A 331 15.91 -7.19 -5.56
N LEU A 332 15.39 -8.40 -5.79
CA LEU A 332 15.08 -8.86 -7.14
C LEU A 332 13.79 -8.19 -7.57
N PHE A 333 13.75 -7.62 -8.77
CA PHE A 333 12.50 -7.11 -9.33
C PHE A 333 11.89 -8.11 -10.29
N LEU A 334 10.59 -8.31 -10.19
CA LEU A 334 9.85 -9.23 -11.06
C LEU A 334 9.98 -8.86 -12.54
N ASP A 335 10.12 -7.58 -12.86
CA ASP A 335 10.33 -7.11 -14.24
C ASP A 335 11.69 -7.54 -14.80
N ASP A 336 12.72 -7.62 -13.96
CA ASP A 336 14.06 -8.07 -14.38
C ASP A 336 14.11 -9.60 -14.52
N VAL A 337 13.37 -10.31 -13.66
CA VAL A 337 13.29 -11.78 -13.65
C VAL A 337 12.37 -12.29 -14.76
N PHE A 338 11.26 -11.60 -15.02
CA PHE A 338 10.21 -11.99 -15.95
C PHE A 338 9.78 -10.82 -16.86
N PRO A 339 10.63 -10.39 -17.80
CA PRO A 339 10.33 -9.24 -18.65
C PRO A 339 9.01 -9.40 -19.41
N GLY A 340 8.06 -8.50 -19.15
CA GLY A 340 6.76 -8.48 -19.83
C GLY A 340 5.71 -9.48 -19.31
N VAL A 341 6.01 -10.24 -18.26
CA VAL A 341 5.09 -11.25 -17.69
C VAL A 341 4.19 -10.65 -16.61
N VAL A 342 4.77 -9.87 -15.70
CA VAL A 342 4.03 -9.04 -14.75
C VAL A 342 4.15 -7.62 -15.26
N VAL A 343 3.04 -6.99 -15.59
CA VAL A 343 3.03 -5.66 -16.22
C VAL A 343 2.01 -4.75 -15.56
N GLU A 344 2.20 -3.45 -15.68
CA GLU A 344 1.21 -2.48 -15.24
C GLU A 344 0.06 -2.33 -16.26
N TYR A 345 -1.14 -2.02 -15.75
CA TYR A 345 -2.25 -1.57 -16.58
C TYR A 345 -2.06 -0.12 -16.97
N ARG A 346 -1.57 0.18 -18.17
CA ARG A 346 -1.36 1.56 -18.60
C ARG A 346 -2.68 2.23 -18.96
N SER A 347 -3.08 3.22 -18.17
CA SER A 347 -4.30 3.98 -18.43
C SER A 347 -4.27 4.75 -19.77
N LEU A 348 -3.08 5.05 -20.33
CA LEU A 348 -2.98 5.66 -21.67
C LEU A 348 -3.29 4.66 -22.80
N ASP A 349 -3.22 3.35 -22.52
CA ASP A 349 -3.55 2.27 -23.45
C ASP A 349 -4.98 1.72 -23.18
N GLU A 350 -5.83 2.52 -22.54
CA GLU A 350 -7.18 2.17 -22.07
C GLU A 350 -8.10 1.56 -23.14
N ALA A 351 -7.86 1.87 -24.42
CA ALA A 351 -8.65 1.37 -25.54
C ALA A 351 -8.04 0.13 -26.23
N ALA A 352 -6.93 -0.43 -25.72
CA ALA A 352 -6.30 -1.60 -26.32
C ALA A 352 -7.30 -2.78 -26.36
N PRO A 353 -7.47 -3.45 -27.51
CA PRO A 353 -8.45 -4.53 -27.65
C PRO A 353 -8.01 -5.83 -26.97
N THR A 354 -6.73 -5.96 -26.65
CA THR A 354 -6.13 -7.16 -26.05
C THR A 354 -5.19 -6.79 -24.91
N PRO A 355 -4.92 -7.72 -23.96
CA PRO A 355 -3.88 -7.52 -22.95
C PRO A 355 -2.51 -7.28 -23.59
N PRO A 356 -1.54 -6.69 -22.85
CA PRO A 356 -0.16 -6.58 -23.32
C PRO A 356 0.40 -7.95 -23.74
N THR A 357 1.12 -7.98 -24.86
CA THR A 357 1.64 -9.24 -25.42
C THR A 357 2.62 -9.89 -24.44
N GLY A 358 2.38 -11.16 -24.10
CA GLY A 358 3.24 -11.93 -23.19
C GLY A 358 2.90 -11.75 -21.71
N ALA A 359 1.97 -10.86 -21.35
CA ALA A 359 1.55 -10.68 -19.97
C ALA A 359 0.81 -11.92 -19.44
N SER A 360 1.10 -12.26 -18.19
CA SER A 360 0.33 -13.22 -17.40
C SER A 360 -0.44 -12.52 -16.29
N VAL A 361 0.12 -11.45 -15.75
CA VAL A 361 -0.42 -10.69 -14.63
C VAL A 361 -0.39 -9.21 -15.00
N VAL A 362 -1.55 -8.55 -14.91
CA VAL A 362 -1.66 -7.10 -15.09
C VAL A 362 -2.05 -6.46 -13.76
N CYS A 363 -1.14 -5.65 -13.22
CA CYS A 363 -1.28 -4.92 -11.97
C CYS A 363 -1.93 -3.55 -12.23
N PHE A 364 -3.00 -3.23 -11.50
CA PHE A 364 -3.74 -1.99 -11.69
C PHE A 364 -3.23 -0.88 -10.78
N PRO A 365 -3.33 0.38 -11.25
CA PRO A 365 -3.20 1.52 -10.36
C PRO A 365 -4.40 1.68 -9.43
N LEU A 366 -4.31 2.63 -8.50
CA LEU A 366 -5.43 2.97 -7.61
C LEU A 366 -6.69 3.32 -8.41
N GLN A 367 -6.54 4.09 -9.50
CA GLN A 367 -7.61 4.37 -10.44
C GLN A 367 -7.09 4.32 -11.89
N PRO A 368 -7.87 3.74 -12.83
CA PRO A 368 -9.13 3.03 -12.59
C PRO A 368 -8.88 1.67 -11.91
N LYS A 369 -9.87 1.22 -11.12
CA LYS A 369 -9.93 -0.16 -10.64
C LYS A 369 -10.32 -1.11 -11.77
N PRO A 370 -10.01 -2.43 -11.70
CA PRO A 370 -10.35 -3.39 -12.75
C PRO A 370 -11.79 -3.33 -13.25
N HIS A 371 -12.78 -3.17 -12.35
CA HIS A 371 -14.20 -3.06 -12.71
C HIS A 371 -14.59 -1.80 -13.48
N ASN A 372 -13.80 -0.73 -13.34
CA ASN A 372 -14.03 0.55 -14.01
C ASN A 372 -13.12 0.71 -15.24
N ALA A 373 -12.29 -0.30 -15.55
CA ALA A 373 -11.41 -0.24 -16.70
C ALA A 373 -12.24 -0.29 -18.00
N PRO A 374 -12.01 0.63 -18.94
CA PRO A 374 -12.78 0.70 -20.20
C PRO A 374 -12.41 -0.42 -21.19
N ALA A 375 -11.23 -1.02 -21.05
CA ALA A 375 -10.75 -2.07 -21.95
C ALA A 375 -11.60 -3.35 -21.82
N ALA A 376 -12.18 -3.81 -22.93
CA ALA A 376 -13.06 -4.98 -22.95
C ALA A 376 -12.37 -6.27 -22.47
N TRP A 377 -11.07 -6.44 -22.76
CA TRP A 377 -10.32 -7.59 -22.28
C TRP A 377 -10.21 -7.63 -20.76
N VAL A 378 -10.21 -6.48 -20.07
CA VAL A 378 -10.16 -6.44 -18.61
C VAL A 378 -11.41 -7.09 -18.05
N GLN A 379 -12.59 -6.71 -18.56
CA GLN A 379 -13.86 -7.30 -18.15
C GLN A 379 -13.89 -8.81 -18.42
N GLN A 380 -13.37 -9.25 -19.57
CA GLN A 380 -13.31 -10.67 -19.91
C GLN A 380 -12.44 -11.49 -18.95
N HIS A 381 -11.26 -10.98 -18.60
CA HIS A 381 -10.29 -11.71 -17.77
C HIS A 381 -10.55 -11.56 -16.26
N TRP A 382 -11.18 -10.48 -15.83
CA TRP A 382 -11.51 -10.20 -14.43
C TRP A 382 -12.78 -10.92 -13.94
N GLN A 383 -13.63 -11.39 -14.86
CA GLN A 383 -14.85 -12.15 -14.55
C GLN A 383 -14.60 -13.50 -13.87
#